data_AF-A0A4Q0VCA5-F1
#
_entry.id   AF-A0A4Q0VCA5-F1
#
_cell.length_a   1.000
_cell.length_b   1.000
_cell.length_c   1.000
_cell.angle_alpha   90.00
_cell.angle_beta   90.00
_cell.angle_gamma   90.00
#
_symmetry.space_group_name_H-M   'P 1'
#
loop_
_entity.id
_entity.type
_entity.pdbx_description
1 polymer ?
#
loop_
_entity_poly.entity_id
_entity_poly.type
_entity_poly.pdbx_seq_one_letter_code
_entity_poly.pdbx_strand_id
1 'polypeptide(L)'
;MKEETKNNKSKILFVVLGIIIIALIIGMDLKNKGDNLKMDIIIPEYFASKELKEISIKNEKIINDIINMIKKSEKVDSNEKLQNMKNIRWKHNRLTLTKKDGTKEEFNFSFDSLDEVGYIQKDGKVKKPSYDFFRYLCDLMEYKKFDTNIEKSVVNLFKKYNWTVDYKINTIKEKLPENLKHNAGEYPVKIYWAYNNELSKQIGLDFKDYLGKDITAEIYRLREPLPEFLKPQRYARGVVLKDKDKIIGAYIDMGRHTPFACSLDRMSLENITKKTWEQWIANHINHDDELEIKLSKMKPEDIIKEHYKALNNNDIKIILATITRENLCHYLTSNMDNHYLINKEKETSKTNIKSVKLLEIKRIHPSDEKEGEVTYEVTDDFKQHEQIVVEDGIDFNFYTLKKEVEKSGWRITQMGK
;
A
#
# COMPACT_ATOMS: atom_id res chain seq x y z
N MET A 1 81.93 24.59 28.46
CA MET A 1 80.95 25.43 27.74
C MET A 1 80.28 24.65 26.59
N LYS A 2 79.78 23.42 26.83
CA LYS A 2 79.24 22.54 25.77
C LYS A 2 77.97 21.75 26.17
N GLU A 3 77.32 22.08 27.28
CA GLU A 3 76.15 21.32 27.78
C GLU A 3 74.80 22.07 27.72
N GLU A 4 74.77 23.40 27.58
CA GLU A 4 73.49 24.12 27.58
C GLU A 4 72.73 24.12 26.24
N THR A 5 73.38 23.82 25.11
CA THR A 5 72.73 23.87 23.79
C THR A 5 71.92 22.62 23.45
N LYS A 6 72.08 21.51 24.17
CA LYS A 6 71.36 20.25 23.88
C LYS A 6 69.94 20.23 24.47
N ASN A 7 69.72 20.95 25.57
CA ASN A 7 68.45 20.94 26.28
C ASN A 7 67.36 21.82 25.61
N ASN A 8 67.76 22.90 24.92
CA ASN A 8 66.82 23.77 24.20
C ASN A 8 66.28 23.14 22.91
N LYS A 9 67.06 22.33 22.19
CA LYS A 9 66.56 21.62 21.00
C LYS A 9 65.49 20.58 21.35
N SER A 10 65.64 19.89 22.48
CA SER A 10 64.64 18.92 22.96
C SER A 10 63.32 19.59 23.32
N LYS A 11 63.36 20.70 24.07
CA LYS A 11 62.15 21.47 24.44
C LYS A 11 61.42 22.05 23.23
N ILE A 12 62.16 22.58 22.25
CA ILE A 12 61.57 23.10 21.00
C ILE A 12 60.93 21.96 20.20
N LEU A 13 61.57 20.79 20.12
CA LEU A 13 61.02 19.63 19.42
C LEU A 13 59.73 19.13 20.07
N PHE A 14 59.65 19.09 21.41
CA PHE A 14 58.44 18.70 22.14
C PHE A 14 57.29 19.71 21.98
N VAL A 15 57.58 21.01 21.96
CA VAL A 15 56.55 22.03 21.72
C VAL A 15 56.03 21.96 20.29
N VAL A 16 56.91 21.78 19.30
CA VAL A 16 56.52 21.63 17.89
C VAL A 16 55.73 20.34 17.67
N LEU A 17 56.14 19.21 18.26
CA LEU A 17 55.37 17.96 18.18
C LEU A 17 54.01 18.10 18.87
N GLY A 18 53.95 18.78 20.03
CA GLY A 18 52.70 19.03 20.75
C GLY A 18 51.71 19.88 19.94
N ILE A 19 52.21 20.93 19.26
CA ILE A 19 51.39 21.78 18.38
C ILE A 19 50.91 20.99 17.14
N ILE A 20 51.77 20.15 16.56
CA ILE A 20 51.40 19.30 15.41
C ILE A 20 50.36 18.24 15.82
N ILE A 21 50.49 17.64 17.00
CA ILE A 21 49.53 16.66 17.52
C ILE A 21 48.20 17.34 17.86
N ILE A 22 48.21 18.52 18.48
CA ILE A 22 46.97 19.30 18.73
C ILE A 22 46.33 19.74 17.41
N ALA A 23 47.09 20.17 16.41
CA ALA A 23 46.57 20.51 15.08
C ALA A 23 46.04 19.29 14.32
N LEU A 24 46.64 18.11 14.48
CA LEU A 24 46.14 16.84 13.93
C LEU A 24 44.89 16.36 14.67
N ILE A 25 44.82 16.49 16.00
CA ILE A 25 43.62 16.16 16.78
C ILE A 25 42.48 17.11 16.43
N ILE A 26 42.71 18.43 16.40
CA ILE A 26 41.71 19.42 15.97
C ILE A 26 41.34 19.22 14.49
N GLY A 27 42.29 18.87 13.62
CA GLY A 27 42.05 18.56 12.22
C GLY A 27 41.27 17.26 11.99
N MET A 28 41.45 16.26 12.86
CA MET A 28 40.68 15.00 12.86
C MET A 28 39.30 15.18 13.49
N ASP A 29 39.16 16.04 14.51
CA ASP A 29 37.89 16.38 15.15
C ASP A 29 37.03 17.30 14.25
N LEU A 30 37.67 18.16 13.43
CA LEU A 30 37.00 18.94 12.38
C LEU A 30 36.68 18.11 11.14
N LYS A 31 37.46 17.08 10.81
CA LYS A 31 37.13 16.12 9.72
C LYS A 31 36.05 15.09 10.12
N ASN A 32 35.71 14.97 11.39
CA ASN A 32 34.68 14.06 11.90
C ASN A 32 33.36 14.76 12.29
N LYS A 33 33.21 16.07 12.06
CA LYS A 33 31.88 16.70 12.01
C LYS A 33 31.17 16.19 10.76
N GLY A 34 30.27 15.23 10.94
CA GLY A 34 29.59 14.52 9.86
C GLY A 34 29.01 15.44 8.78
N ASP A 35 29.71 15.49 7.65
CA ASP A 35 29.52 16.33 6.45
C ASP A 35 28.22 16.12 5.66
N ASN A 36 27.15 15.60 6.27
CA ASN A 36 26.00 15.11 5.51
C ASN A 36 24.70 15.80 5.92
N LEU A 37 24.06 16.45 4.93
CA LEU A 37 22.68 16.90 5.00
C LEU A 37 21.79 15.71 5.43
N LYS A 38 21.02 15.89 6.51
CA LYS A 38 20.20 14.83 7.10
C LYS A 38 18.88 15.39 7.60
N MET A 39 17.81 14.62 7.47
CA MET A 39 16.51 14.94 8.02
C MET A 39 15.98 13.76 8.85
N ASP A 40 15.65 14.02 10.11
CA ASP A 40 15.00 13.06 11.00
C ASP A 40 13.52 13.41 11.13
N ILE A 41 12.64 12.41 11.04
CA ILE A 41 11.19 12.58 11.13
C ILE A 41 10.66 11.60 12.18
N ILE A 42 9.83 12.12 13.08
CA ILE A 42 9.27 11.38 14.21
C ILE A 42 7.75 11.58 14.23
N ILE A 43 7.01 10.47 14.23
CA ILE A 43 5.55 10.40 14.39
C ILE A 43 5.26 9.43 15.55
N PRO A 44 4.98 9.94 16.77
CA PRO A 44 4.82 9.11 17.97
C PRO A 44 3.63 8.15 17.95
N GLU A 45 2.51 8.55 17.35
CA GLU A 45 1.26 7.80 17.33
C GLU A 45 0.81 7.54 15.89
N TYR A 46 1.46 6.59 15.21
CA TYR A 46 1.17 6.28 13.81
C TYR A 46 0.03 5.25 13.70
N PHE A 47 -1.13 5.67 13.17
CA PHE A 47 -2.26 4.80 12.81
C PHE A 47 -2.63 3.73 13.86
N ALA A 48 -2.97 4.19 15.08
CA ALA A 48 -3.35 3.35 16.23
C ALA A 48 -2.26 2.45 16.83
N SER A 49 -1.04 2.47 16.27
CA SER A 49 0.14 1.92 16.95
C SER A 49 0.60 2.89 18.05
N LYS A 50 0.91 2.34 19.23
CA LYS A 50 1.62 3.06 20.30
C LYS A 50 3.14 3.07 20.10
N GLU A 51 3.63 2.45 19.02
CA GLU A 51 5.06 2.42 18.71
C GLU A 51 5.49 3.71 18.01
N LEU A 52 6.52 4.34 18.58
CA LEU A 52 7.21 5.48 17.97
C LEU A 52 7.76 5.08 16.60
N LYS A 53 7.25 5.70 15.53
CA LYS A 53 7.89 5.60 14.22
C LYS A 53 8.88 6.77 14.05
N GLU A 54 10.12 6.42 13.74
CA GLU A 54 11.19 7.35 13.36
C GLU A 54 11.85 6.92 12.04
N ILE A 55 12.23 7.89 11.20
CA ILE A 55 13.08 7.67 10.04
C ILE A 55 14.16 8.74 9.93
N SER A 56 15.35 8.33 9.48
CA SER A 56 16.47 9.22 9.18
C SER A 56 16.79 9.19 7.68
N ILE A 57 16.69 10.35 7.03
CA ILE A 57 16.82 10.51 5.58
C ILE A 57 18.10 11.28 5.28
N LYS A 58 18.92 10.74 4.37
CA LYS A 58 20.14 11.39 3.85
C LYS A 58 20.05 11.69 2.34
N ASN A 59 18.98 11.24 1.69
CA ASN A 59 18.79 11.46 0.25
C ASN A 59 18.45 12.93 -0.01
N GLU A 60 19.34 13.64 -0.71
CA GLU A 60 19.19 15.08 -0.93
C GLU A 60 17.92 15.44 -1.73
N LYS A 61 17.50 14.60 -2.69
CA LYS A 61 16.26 14.85 -3.46
C LYS A 61 15.04 14.85 -2.53
N ILE A 62 14.92 13.85 -1.68
CA ILE A 62 13.79 13.72 -0.74
C ILE A 62 13.78 14.89 0.25
N ILE A 63 14.94 15.23 0.81
CA ILE A 63 15.09 16.39 1.71
C ILE A 63 14.64 17.67 0.99
N ASN A 64 15.10 17.88 -0.25
CA ASN A 64 14.72 19.04 -1.05
C ASN A 64 13.22 19.06 -1.39
N ASP A 65 12.62 17.91 -1.72
CA ASP A 65 11.18 17.78 -1.96
C ASP A 65 10.38 18.23 -0.73
N ILE A 66 10.73 17.75 0.46
CA ILE A 66 10.08 18.12 1.73
C ILE A 66 10.23 19.62 2.01
N ILE A 67 11.44 20.16 1.90
CA ILE A 67 11.70 21.59 2.13
C ILE A 67 10.95 22.46 1.12
N ASN A 68 10.84 22.03 -0.13
CA ASN A 68 10.06 22.72 -1.14
C ASN A 68 8.56 22.74 -0.82
N MET A 69 8.00 21.64 -0.31
CA MET A 69 6.60 21.59 0.17
C MET A 69 6.38 22.56 1.34
N ILE A 70 7.31 22.64 2.30
CA ILE A 70 7.26 23.58 3.44
C ILE A 70 7.36 25.05 2.97
N LYS A 71 8.21 25.32 1.97
CA LYS A 71 8.37 26.67 1.41
C LYS A 71 7.11 27.16 0.70
N LYS A 72 6.44 26.28 -0.04
CA LYS A 72 5.19 26.56 -0.77
C LYS A 72 3.94 26.64 0.12
N SER A 73 4.06 26.28 1.40
CA SER A 73 2.93 26.28 2.33
C SER A 73 2.40 27.69 2.58
N GLU A 74 1.08 27.81 2.70
CA GLU A 74 0.38 29.06 2.99
C GLU A 74 0.69 29.53 4.41
N LYS A 75 0.81 30.84 4.63
CA LYS A 75 0.93 31.41 5.98
C LYS A 75 -0.47 31.48 6.60
N VAL A 76 -0.59 31.09 7.87
CA VAL A 76 -1.87 31.11 8.59
C VAL A 76 -1.76 32.07 9.77
N ASP A 77 -2.82 32.84 10.03
CA ASP A 77 -2.90 33.68 11.22
C ASP A 77 -3.18 32.81 12.47
N SER A 78 -2.61 33.23 13.60
CA SER A 78 -2.55 32.51 14.86
C SER A 78 -3.94 32.15 15.42
N ASN A 79 -4.95 32.98 15.15
CA ASN A 79 -6.32 32.81 15.64
C ASN A 79 -7.12 31.75 14.88
N GLU A 80 -6.96 31.65 13.56
CA GLU A 80 -7.61 30.63 12.72
C GLU A 80 -7.11 29.22 13.05
N LYS A 81 -5.81 29.11 13.37
CA LYS A 81 -5.17 27.86 13.83
C LYS A 81 -5.81 27.28 15.08
N LEU A 82 -6.09 28.11 16.09
CA LEU A 82 -6.55 27.66 17.41
C LEU A 82 -7.95 27.02 17.39
N GLN A 83 -8.83 27.46 16.49
CA GLN A 83 -10.16 26.86 16.32
C GLN A 83 -10.08 25.51 15.61
N ASN A 84 -9.27 25.40 14.56
CA ASN A 84 -9.17 24.20 13.72
C ASN A 84 -8.27 23.10 14.34
N MET A 85 -7.31 23.44 15.21
CA MET A 85 -6.37 22.49 15.79
C MET A 85 -6.90 21.67 16.98
N LYS A 86 -8.03 22.04 17.58
CA LYS A 86 -8.53 21.34 18.78
C LYS A 86 -8.79 19.85 18.51
N ASN A 87 -9.29 19.53 17.32
CA ASN A 87 -9.76 18.20 16.96
C ASN A 87 -8.78 17.37 16.12
N ILE A 88 -7.60 17.91 15.78
CA ILE A 88 -6.61 17.17 14.99
C ILE A 88 -6.14 15.93 15.76
N ARG A 89 -6.21 14.75 15.14
CA ARG A 89 -5.79 13.51 15.81
C ARG A 89 -4.29 13.42 16.06
N TRP A 90 -3.46 13.59 15.04
CA TRP A 90 -2.03 13.33 15.15
C TRP A 90 -1.28 14.60 15.48
N LYS A 91 -0.89 14.72 16.76
CA LYS A 91 -0.19 15.87 17.32
C LYS A 91 1.25 15.49 17.71
N HIS A 92 2.06 16.50 18.01
CA HIS A 92 3.41 16.33 18.54
C HIS A 92 4.40 15.62 17.60
N ASN A 93 4.15 15.66 16.30
CA ASN A 93 5.09 15.16 15.31
C ASN A 93 6.20 16.17 15.09
N ARG A 94 7.39 15.67 14.74
CA ARG A 94 8.58 16.50 14.62
C ARG A 94 9.42 16.12 13.42
N LEU A 95 9.99 17.14 12.79
CA LEU A 95 10.98 17.03 11.74
C LEU A 95 12.20 17.87 12.14
N THR A 96 13.39 17.29 12.07
CA THR A 96 14.66 17.97 12.35
C THR A 96 15.56 17.90 11.12
N LEU A 97 15.85 19.06 10.52
CA LEU A 97 16.81 19.19 9.43
C LEU A 97 18.18 19.54 10.03
N THR A 98 19.18 18.69 9.81
CA THR A 98 20.59 18.98 10.07
C THR A 98 21.26 19.35 8.75
N LYS A 99 21.74 20.60 8.63
CA LYS A 99 22.43 21.10 7.43
C LYS A 99 23.90 20.66 7.42
N LYS A 100 24.57 20.85 6.27
CA LYS A 100 25.99 20.51 6.06
C LYS A 100 26.93 21.27 7.01
N ASP A 101 26.56 22.48 7.43
CA ASP A 101 27.30 23.27 8.42
C ASP A 101 27.04 22.83 9.88
N GLY A 102 26.24 21.78 10.09
CA GLY A 102 25.85 21.26 11.39
C GLY A 102 24.71 22.03 12.06
N THR A 103 24.20 23.11 11.47
CA THR A 103 23.04 23.83 12.01
C THR A 103 21.78 22.97 11.93
N LYS A 104 20.93 23.09 12.96
CA LYS A 104 19.69 22.32 13.07
C LYS A 104 18.48 23.24 12.97
N GLU A 105 17.50 22.84 12.17
CA GLU A 105 16.18 23.46 12.12
C GLU A 105 15.12 22.44 12.53
N GLU A 106 14.26 22.82 13.46
CA GLU A 106 13.17 21.97 13.94
C GLU A 106 11.82 22.50 13.47
N PHE A 107 10.96 21.59 13.03
CA PHE A 107 9.61 21.84 12.60
C PHE A 107 8.68 20.90 13.36
N ASN A 108 7.69 21.46 14.05
CA ASN A 108 6.61 20.69 14.65
C ASN A 108 5.44 20.63 13.67
N PHE A 109 4.73 19.51 13.60
CA PHE A 109 3.58 19.39 12.71
C PHE A 109 2.47 18.51 13.28
N SER A 110 1.25 18.80 12.85
CA SER A 110 0.04 18.06 13.24
C SER A 110 -0.89 17.95 12.05
N PHE A 111 -1.59 16.82 11.92
CA PHE A 111 -2.47 16.57 10.78
C PHE A 111 -3.57 15.56 11.09
N ASP A 112 -4.64 15.59 10.30
CA ASP A 112 -5.77 14.65 10.35
C ASP A 112 -6.02 14.10 8.94
N SER A 113 -6.12 12.77 8.79
CA SER A 113 -6.38 12.14 7.50
C SER A 113 -7.84 12.07 7.09
N LEU A 114 -8.79 12.17 8.03
CA LEU A 114 -10.19 12.18 7.63
C LEU A 114 -10.56 13.51 6.97
N ASP A 115 -10.08 14.61 7.54
CA ASP A 115 -10.39 15.96 7.05
C ASP A 115 -9.35 16.48 6.04
N GLU A 116 -8.26 15.75 5.79
CA GLU A 116 -7.14 16.14 4.93
C GLU A 116 -6.56 17.52 5.27
N VAL A 117 -6.46 17.84 6.57
CA VAL A 117 -5.91 19.09 7.08
C VAL A 117 -4.66 18.87 7.91
N GLY A 118 -3.78 19.87 7.92
CA GLY A 118 -2.65 19.88 8.83
C GLY A 118 -1.83 21.15 8.76
N TYR A 119 -0.92 21.29 9.72
CA TYR A 119 -0.15 22.51 9.94
C TYR A 119 1.29 22.20 10.33
N ILE A 120 2.19 23.12 9.99
CA ILE A 120 3.60 23.11 10.34
C ILE A 120 3.90 24.36 11.16
N GLN A 121 4.66 24.20 12.23
CA GLN A 121 5.08 25.27 13.13
C GLN A 121 6.60 25.31 13.26
N LYS A 122 7.17 26.51 13.12
CA LYS A 122 8.59 26.81 13.35
C LYS A 122 8.72 28.23 13.90
N ASP A 123 9.49 28.43 14.97
CA ASP A 123 9.77 29.73 15.58
C ASP A 123 8.50 30.56 15.86
N GLY A 124 7.44 29.91 16.37
CA GLY A 124 6.13 30.53 16.62
C GLY A 124 5.27 30.80 15.36
N LYS A 125 5.85 30.72 14.16
CA LYS A 125 5.14 30.92 12.89
C LYS A 125 4.49 29.63 12.42
N VAL A 126 3.33 29.76 11.78
CA VAL A 126 2.47 28.64 11.41
C VAL A 126 2.17 28.68 9.93
N LYS A 127 2.22 27.51 9.30
CA LYS A 127 1.96 27.32 7.89
C LYS A 127 1.01 26.16 7.65
N LYS A 128 0.22 26.24 6.58
CA LYS A 128 -0.65 25.17 6.08
C LYS A 128 -0.09 24.66 4.75
N PRO A 129 0.57 23.48 4.73
CA PRO A 129 0.99 22.84 3.49
C PRO A 129 -0.22 22.24 2.75
N SER A 130 -0.05 21.88 1.47
CA SER A 130 -0.92 20.90 0.83
C SER A 130 -0.90 19.60 1.63
N TYR A 131 -2.02 18.88 1.69
CA TYR A 131 -2.10 17.60 2.41
C TYR A 131 -1.13 16.54 1.87
N ASP A 132 -0.69 16.69 0.61
CA ASP A 132 0.34 15.85 -0.01
C ASP A 132 1.65 15.81 0.77
N PHE A 133 1.97 16.88 1.52
CA PHE A 133 3.11 16.90 2.44
C PHE A 133 2.99 15.78 3.48
N PHE A 134 1.85 15.65 4.15
CA PHE A 134 1.65 14.65 5.19
C PHE A 134 1.60 13.24 4.61
N ARG A 135 0.95 13.05 3.45
CA ARG A 135 0.98 11.76 2.74
C ARG A 135 2.40 11.35 2.37
N TYR A 136 3.22 12.28 1.89
CA TYR A 136 4.63 12.02 1.59
C TYR A 136 5.42 11.56 2.80
N LEU A 137 5.24 12.23 3.95
CA LEU A 137 5.90 11.82 5.19
C LEU A 137 5.44 10.42 5.63
N CYS A 138 4.13 10.16 5.58
CA CYS A 138 3.58 8.85 5.94
C CYS A 138 4.13 7.73 5.05
N ASP A 139 4.21 7.95 3.74
CA ASP A 139 4.78 7.00 2.78
C ASP A 139 6.25 6.70 3.11
N LEU A 140 7.05 7.71 3.46
CA LEU A 140 8.45 7.50 3.84
C LEU A 140 8.57 6.60 5.10
N MET A 141 7.69 6.77 6.08
CA MET A 141 7.65 5.92 7.29
C MET A 141 7.21 4.48 6.99
N GLU A 142 6.35 4.31 5.99
CA GLU A 142 5.83 3.02 5.54
C GLU A 142 6.90 2.24 4.78
N TYR A 143 7.47 2.85 3.73
CA TYR A 143 8.39 2.16 2.83
C TYR A 143 9.81 2.03 3.39
N LYS A 144 10.31 3.05 4.11
CA LYS A 144 11.67 3.13 4.73
C LYS A 144 12.86 3.04 3.76
N LYS A 145 12.70 2.40 2.60
CA LYS A 145 13.66 2.27 1.51
C LYS A 145 13.11 3.00 0.29
N PHE A 146 13.93 3.86 -0.29
CA PHE A 146 13.56 4.69 -1.42
C PHE A 146 14.74 4.78 -2.39
N ASP A 147 14.48 4.47 -3.65
CA ASP A 147 15.45 4.67 -4.73
C ASP A 147 14.98 5.82 -5.63
N THR A 148 15.70 6.94 -5.57
CA THR A 148 15.40 8.13 -6.38
C THR A 148 16.06 8.11 -7.75
N ASN A 149 16.90 7.11 -8.06
CA ASN A 149 17.52 6.94 -9.35
C ASN A 149 16.56 6.23 -10.31
N ILE A 150 15.58 6.98 -10.81
CA ILE A 150 14.52 6.46 -11.67
C ILE A 150 14.91 6.62 -13.13
N GLU A 151 14.71 5.58 -13.93
CA GLU A 151 14.94 5.62 -15.37
C GLU A 151 14.13 6.73 -16.05
N LYS A 152 14.77 7.43 -16.99
CA LYS A 152 14.16 8.54 -17.73
C LYS A 152 12.90 8.12 -18.50
N SER A 153 12.87 6.89 -19.03
CA SER A 153 11.70 6.31 -19.72
C SER A 153 10.48 6.24 -18.80
N VAL A 154 10.66 5.81 -17.56
CA VAL A 154 9.61 5.74 -16.53
C VAL A 154 9.15 7.14 -16.14
N VAL A 155 10.09 8.06 -15.86
CA VAL A 155 9.74 9.45 -15.52
C VAL A 155 8.95 10.11 -16.65
N ASN A 156 9.36 9.91 -17.90
CA ASN A 156 8.67 10.45 -19.07
C ASN A 156 7.26 9.86 -19.24
N LEU A 157 7.10 8.55 -19.02
CA LEU A 157 5.81 7.88 -19.12
C LEU A 157 4.81 8.46 -18.12
N PHE A 158 5.15 8.52 -16.84
CA PHE A 158 4.26 9.07 -15.82
C PHE A 158 4.01 10.57 -16.02
N LYS A 159 5.03 11.35 -16.38
CA LYS A 159 4.90 12.77 -16.66
C LYS A 159 3.94 13.07 -17.81
N LYS A 160 3.90 12.24 -18.86
CA LYS A 160 2.95 12.35 -19.98
C LYS A 160 1.49 12.38 -19.48
N TYR A 161 1.20 11.72 -18.37
CA TYR A 161 -0.12 11.62 -17.77
C TYR A 161 -0.27 12.44 -16.47
N ASN A 162 0.60 13.45 -16.27
CA ASN A 162 0.59 14.36 -15.12
C ASN A 162 0.79 13.66 -13.76
N TRP A 163 1.61 12.62 -13.74
CA TRP A 163 2.09 11.99 -12.51
C TRP A 163 3.56 12.33 -12.26
N THR A 164 3.88 12.66 -11.00
CA THR A 164 5.24 12.86 -10.53
C THR A 164 5.72 11.62 -9.80
N VAL A 165 6.78 10.99 -10.31
CA VAL A 165 7.42 9.84 -9.68
C VAL A 165 8.45 10.32 -8.66
N ASP A 166 8.30 9.92 -7.40
CA ASP A 166 9.17 10.39 -6.33
C ASP A 166 10.38 9.49 -6.08
N TYR A 167 10.12 8.19 -5.96
CA TYR A 167 11.10 7.14 -5.78
C TYR A 167 10.48 5.79 -6.14
N LYS A 168 11.34 4.84 -6.48
CA LYS A 168 10.99 3.43 -6.61
C LYS A 168 10.90 2.80 -5.22
N ILE A 169 9.80 2.10 -4.98
CA ILE A 169 9.50 1.36 -3.75
C ILE A 169 10.13 -0.03 -3.82
N ASN A 170 9.91 -0.75 -4.92
CA ASN A 170 10.40 -2.12 -5.08
C ASN A 170 10.52 -2.52 -6.56
N THR A 171 11.29 -3.58 -6.80
CA THR A 171 11.41 -4.29 -8.07
C THR A 171 11.16 -5.78 -7.82
N ILE A 172 10.22 -6.36 -8.55
CA ILE A 172 9.70 -7.72 -8.33
C ILE A 172 9.81 -8.49 -9.64
N LYS A 173 10.28 -9.74 -9.57
CA LYS A 173 10.20 -10.68 -10.70
C LYS A 173 8.89 -11.44 -10.59
N GLU A 174 8.12 -11.45 -11.66
CA GLU A 174 6.84 -12.15 -11.71
C GLU A 174 6.72 -12.92 -13.02
N LYS A 175 5.97 -14.02 -13.01
CA LYS A 175 5.57 -14.73 -14.23
C LYS A 175 4.12 -14.39 -14.54
N LEU A 176 3.87 -13.80 -15.70
CA LEU A 176 2.49 -13.54 -16.14
C LEU A 176 1.77 -14.89 -16.37
N PRO A 177 0.47 -14.99 -16.05
CA PRO A 177 -0.27 -16.22 -16.26
C PRO A 177 -0.33 -16.59 -17.74
N GLU A 178 -0.43 -17.88 -18.06
CA GLU A 178 -0.50 -18.37 -19.45
C GLU A 178 -1.75 -17.87 -20.20
N ASN A 179 -2.82 -17.56 -19.44
CA ASN A 179 -4.04 -16.96 -19.96
C ASN A 179 -4.75 -16.16 -18.85
N LEU A 180 -5.78 -15.43 -19.24
CA LEU A 180 -6.57 -14.57 -18.36
C LEU A 180 -7.97 -15.14 -18.06
N LYS A 181 -8.14 -16.46 -18.20
CA LYS A 181 -9.37 -17.19 -17.87
C LYS A 181 -9.25 -17.84 -16.49
N HIS A 182 -10.07 -17.36 -15.56
CA HIS A 182 -10.12 -17.79 -14.16
C HIS A 182 -11.02 -19.01 -13.99
N ASN A 183 -10.46 -20.08 -13.40
CA ASN A 183 -11.21 -21.30 -13.08
C ASN A 183 -11.84 -21.21 -11.68
N ALA A 184 -12.93 -21.96 -11.46
CA ALA A 184 -13.52 -22.04 -10.13
C ALA A 184 -12.52 -22.64 -9.12
N GLY A 185 -12.37 -21.96 -7.98
CA GLY A 185 -11.44 -22.36 -6.92
C GLY A 185 -9.99 -21.98 -7.13
N GLU A 186 -9.67 -21.26 -8.22
CA GLU A 186 -8.35 -20.67 -8.43
C GLU A 186 -8.19 -19.37 -7.62
N TYR A 187 -7.00 -19.11 -7.08
CA TYR A 187 -6.68 -17.81 -6.49
C TYR A 187 -6.71 -16.71 -7.58
N PRO A 188 -7.26 -15.50 -7.33
CA PRO A 188 -7.69 -14.56 -8.38
C PRO A 188 -6.57 -13.78 -9.08
N VAL A 189 -5.37 -14.36 -9.22
CA VAL A 189 -4.21 -13.76 -9.89
C VAL A 189 -4.51 -13.44 -11.36
N LYS A 190 -5.22 -14.33 -12.06
CA LYS A 190 -5.61 -14.09 -13.46
C LYS A 190 -6.55 -12.91 -13.61
N ILE A 191 -7.45 -12.70 -12.64
CA ILE A 191 -8.37 -11.56 -12.62
C ILE A 191 -7.57 -10.28 -12.39
N TYR A 192 -6.59 -10.32 -11.48
CA TYR A 192 -5.68 -9.19 -11.26
C TYR A 192 -4.98 -8.73 -12.53
N TRP A 193 -4.36 -9.68 -13.24
CA TRP A 193 -3.66 -9.35 -14.49
C TRP A 193 -4.62 -8.97 -15.61
N ALA A 194 -5.81 -9.57 -15.67
CA ALA A 194 -6.83 -9.18 -16.65
C ALA A 194 -7.26 -7.73 -16.47
N TYR A 195 -7.57 -7.34 -15.23
CA TYR A 195 -7.98 -5.98 -14.90
C TYR A 195 -6.89 -4.98 -15.28
N ASN A 196 -5.66 -5.23 -14.82
CA ASN A 196 -4.55 -4.32 -15.06
C ASN A 196 -4.12 -4.28 -16.54
N ASN A 197 -4.43 -5.32 -17.33
CA ASN A 197 -4.23 -5.27 -18.78
C ASN A 197 -5.18 -4.28 -19.45
N GLU A 198 -6.44 -4.18 -19.01
CA GLU A 198 -7.36 -3.17 -19.52
C GLU A 198 -6.88 -1.75 -19.20
N LEU A 199 -6.40 -1.52 -17.96
CA LEU A 199 -5.82 -0.24 -17.56
C LEU A 199 -4.58 0.13 -18.38
N SER A 200 -3.74 -0.86 -18.67
CA SER A 200 -2.51 -0.67 -19.43
C SER A 200 -2.79 -0.48 -20.93
N LYS A 201 -3.76 -1.21 -21.49
CA LYS A 201 -4.23 -1.05 -22.87
C LYS A 201 -4.72 0.36 -23.16
N GLN A 202 -5.44 0.96 -22.22
CA GLN A 202 -5.97 2.32 -22.34
C GLN A 202 -4.88 3.34 -22.70
N ILE A 203 -3.64 3.12 -22.25
CA ILE A 203 -2.51 4.01 -22.50
C ILE A 203 -1.60 3.52 -23.64
N GLY A 204 -2.04 2.54 -24.42
CA GLY A 204 -1.33 1.98 -25.57
C GLY A 204 -0.34 0.87 -25.22
N LEU A 205 -0.43 0.28 -24.02
CA LEU A 205 0.46 -0.80 -23.57
C LEU A 205 -0.34 -2.09 -23.32
N ASP A 206 -0.53 -2.90 -24.36
CA ASP A 206 -1.14 -4.23 -24.22
C ASP A 206 -0.06 -5.27 -23.90
N PHE A 207 -0.11 -5.87 -22.71
CA PHE A 207 0.85 -6.90 -22.31
C PHE A 207 0.35 -8.33 -22.55
N LYS A 208 -0.77 -8.51 -23.26
CA LYS A 208 -1.31 -9.85 -23.59
C LYS A 208 -0.33 -10.74 -24.38
N ASP A 209 0.52 -10.15 -25.22
CA ASP A 209 1.55 -10.87 -25.99
C ASP A 209 2.75 -11.33 -25.13
N TYR A 210 2.71 -11.04 -23.83
CA TYR A 210 3.71 -11.43 -22.84
C TYR A 210 3.15 -12.40 -21.80
N LEU A 211 1.91 -12.87 -21.93
CA LEU A 211 1.37 -13.94 -21.11
C LEU A 211 2.30 -15.18 -21.16
N GLY A 212 2.46 -15.83 -20.01
CA GLY A 212 3.39 -16.96 -19.83
C GLY A 212 4.87 -16.57 -19.70
N LYS A 213 5.25 -15.30 -19.87
CA LYS A 213 6.65 -14.85 -19.75
C LYS A 213 6.98 -14.36 -18.34
N ASP A 214 8.26 -14.49 -17.99
CA ASP A 214 8.84 -13.80 -16.83
C ASP A 214 9.01 -12.31 -17.16
N ILE A 215 8.54 -11.45 -16.26
CA ILE A 215 8.60 -9.99 -16.36
C ILE A 215 9.20 -9.41 -15.09
N THR A 216 9.59 -8.14 -15.16
CA THR A 216 9.95 -7.34 -14.00
C THR A 216 8.86 -6.30 -13.76
N ALA A 217 8.28 -6.29 -12.57
CA ALA A 217 7.37 -5.25 -12.12
C ALA A 217 8.10 -4.28 -11.19
N GLU A 218 7.99 -3.00 -11.45
CA GLU A 218 8.53 -1.93 -10.62
C GLU A 218 7.39 -1.11 -10.02
N ILE A 219 7.46 -0.88 -8.72
CA ILE A 219 6.46 -0.13 -7.96
C ILE A 219 7.07 1.22 -7.58
N TYR A 220 6.32 2.29 -7.81
CA TYR A 220 6.74 3.65 -7.61
C TYR A 220 5.78 4.43 -6.73
N ARG A 221 6.33 5.29 -5.88
CA ARG A 221 5.53 6.27 -5.14
C ARG A 221 5.18 7.43 -6.06
N LEU A 222 3.90 7.76 -6.16
CA LEU A 222 3.41 8.90 -6.93
C LEU A 222 3.00 10.07 -6.03
N ARG A 223 3.16 11.29 -6.53
CA ARG A 223 2.90 12.50 -5.75
C ARG A 223 1.44 12.86 -5.64
N GLU A 224 0.77 12.85 -6.77
CA GLU A 224 -0.62 13.24 -6.89
C GLU A 224 -1.52 12.16 -6.24
N PRO A 225 -2.70 12.54 -5.70
CA PRO A 225 -3.63 11.57 -5.16
C PRO A 225 -4.33 10.76 -6.26
N LEU A 226 -4.92 9.65 -5.84
CA LEU A 226 -5.91 8.94 -6.64
C LEU A 226 -7.08 9.87 -7.02
N PRO A 227 -7.74 9.63 -8.18
CA PRO A 227 -8.94 10.35 -8.58
C PRO A 227 -10.07 10.32 -7.55
N GLU A 228 -10.97 11.31 -7.61
CA GLU A 228 -12.09 11.48 -6.67
C GLU A 228 -13.02 10.27 -6.58
N PHE A 229 -13.24 9.53 -7.67
CA PHE A 229 -14.11 8.36 -7.68
C PHE A 229 -13.54 7.16 -6.88
N LEU A 230 -12.28 7.22 -6.45
CA LEU A 230 -11.64 6.20 -5.59
C LEU A 230 -11.61 6.61 -4.11
N LYS A 231 -12.27 7.71 -3.73
CA LYS A 231 -12.45 8.06 -2.32
C LYS A 231 -13.14 6.92 -1.55
N PRO A 232 -12.76 6.69 -0.28
CA PRO A 232 -11.87 7.50 0.53
C PRO A 232 -10.36 7.23 0.33
N GLN A 233 -9.97 6.30 -0.54
CA GLN A 233 -8.55 6.01 -0.74
C GLN A 233 -7.85 7.10 -1.56
N ARG A 234 -6.66 7.50 -1.11
CA ARG A 234 -5.90 8.60 -1.71
C ARG A 234 -4.50 8.25 -2.14
N TYR A 235 -3.90 7.22 -1.56
CA TYR A 235 -2.53 6.81 -1.84
C TYR A 235 -2.47 6.15 -3.21
N ALA A 236 -1.53 6.62 -4.05
CA ALA A 236 -1.34 6.12 -5.40
C ALA A 236 0.06 5.53 -5.54
N ARG A 237 0.12 4.29 -6.04
CA ARG A 237 1.35 3.65 -6.50
C ARG A 237 1.30 3.57 -8.03
N GLY A 238 2.41 3.87 -8.68
CA GLY A 238 2.59 3.61 -10.10
C GLY A 238 3.24 2.26 -10.28
N VAL A 239 2.69 1.42 -11.16
CA VAL A 239 3.31 0.14 -11.51
C VAL A 239 3.76 0.17 -12.96
N VAL A 240 4.98 -0.31 -13.22
CA VAL A 240 5.52 -0.49 -14.57
C VAL A 240 5.94 -1.94 -14.74
N LEU A 241 5.47 -2.57 -15.82
CA LEU A 241 5.85 -3.92 -16.22
C LEU A 241 6.87 -3.84 -17.34
N LYS A 242 7.94 -4.62 -17.21
CA LYS A 242 9.04 -4.69 -18.17
C LYS A 242 9.33 -6.12 -18.61
N ASP A 243 9.51 -6.30 -19.91
CA ASP A 243 10.21 -7.44 -20.47
C ASP A 243 11.61 -6.97 -20.85
N LYS A 244 12.63 -7.43 -20.11
CA LYS A 244 13.98 -6.87 -20.13
C LYS A 244 13.93 -5.36 -19.82
N ASP A 245 14.36 -4.51 -20.76
CA ASP A 245 14.36 -3.05 -20.61
C ASP A 245 13.15 -2.37 -21.27
N LYS A 246 12.28 -3.15 -21.93
CA LYS A 246 11.11 -2.61 -22.63
C LYS A 246 9.94 -2.50 -21.66
N ILE A 247 9.35 -1.31 -21.53
CA ILE A 247 8.07 -1.14 -20.84
C ILE A 247 6.97 -1.78 -21.69
N ILE A 248 6.32 -2.79 -21.14
CA ILE A 248 5.23 -3.54 -21.79
C ILE A 248 3.86 -3.24 -21.17
N GLY A 249 3.85 -2.70 -19.96
CA GLY A 249 2.61 -2.32 -19.27
C GLY A 249 2.83 -1.25 -18.21
N ALA A 250 1.79 -0.47 -17.91
CA ALA A 250 1.77 0.42 -16.76
C ALA A 250 0.35 0.74 -16.28
N TYR A 251 0.17 0.90 -14.98
CA TYR A 251 -1.13 1.21 -14.36
C TYR A 251 -0.95 1.90 -12.99
N ILE A 252 -2.04 2.46 -12.47
CA ILE A 252 -2.11 2.99 -11.10
C ILE A 252 -2.73 1.94 -10.18
N ASP A 253 -2.17 1.84 -8.99
CA ASP A 253 -2.53 0.88 -7.97
C ASP A 253 -2.77 1.56 -6.62
N MET A 254 -3.70 1.03 -5.82
CA MET A 254 -4.14 1.57 -4.53
C MET A 254 -3.32 1.04 -3.36
N GLY A 255 -2.61 -0.07 -3.55
CA GLY A 255 -1.88 -0.74 -2.48
C GLY A 255 -2.77 -1.60 -1.59
N ARG A 256 -2.43 -1.64 -0.31
CA ARG A 256 -3.12 -2.44 0.71
C ARG A 256 -4.62 -2.13 0.78
N HIS A 257 -5.38 -3.17 1.13
CA HIS A 257 -6.82 -3.24 1.42
C HIS A 257 -7.79 -3.17 0.24
N THR A 258 -7.43 -2.55 -0.89
CA THR A 258 -8.33 -2.45 -2.05
C THR A 258 -7.61 -2.90 -3.31
N PRO A 259 -8.07 -3.98 -3.97
CA PRO A 259 -7.54 -4.35 -5.27
C PRO A 259 -8.08 -3.37 -6.33
N PHE A 260 -7.21 -2.90 -7.23
CA PHE A 260 -7.52 -2.12 -8.44
C PHE A 260 -7.76 -0.62 -8.28
N ALA A 261 -7.10 0.20 -9.12
CA ALA A 261 -7.28 1.65 -9.16
C ALA A 261 -7.79 2.12 -10.53
N CYS A 262 -6.87 2.60 -11.38
CA CYS A 262 -7.18 3.27 -12.64
C CYS A 262 -5.99 3.23 -13.60
N SER A 263 -6.23 3.53 -14.87
CA SER A 263 -5.16 3.78 -15.84
C SER A 263 -4.39 5.06 -15.50
N LEU A 264 -3.25 5.29 -16.17
CA LEU A 264 -2.45 6.51 -15.95
C LEU A 264 -3.22 7.78 -16.35
N ASP A 265 -4.11 7.73 -17.34
CA ASP A 265 -5.03 8.82 -17.70
C ASP A 265 -6.29 8.90 -16.82
N ARG A 266 -6.28 8.25 -15.65
CA ARG A 266 -7.29 8.32 -14.60
C ARG A 266 -8.66 7.74 -14.99
N MET A 267 -8.69 6.76 -15.87
CA MET A 267 -9.92 6.06 -16.25
C MET A 267 -10.10 4.80 -15.39
N SER A 268 -11.32 4.59 -14.91
CA SER A 268 -11.74 3.34 -14.28
C SER A 268 -11.91 2.22 -15.32
N LEU A 269 -11.94 0.97 -14.88
CA LEU A 269 -12.27 -0.18 -15.75
C LEU A 269 -13.59 0.03 -16.50
N GLU A 270 -14.63 0.49 -15.82
CA GLU A 270 -15.93 0.74 -16.42
C GLU A 270 -15.87 1.85 -17.49
N ASN A 271 -15.11 2.92 -17.24
CA ASN A 271 -14.92 3.98 -18.24
C ASN A 271 -14.16 3.50 -19.48
N ILE A 272 -13.19 2.59 -19.31
CA ILE A 272 -12.40 2.02 -20.40
C ILE A 272 -13.23 1.03 -21.21
N THR A 273 -13.87 0.08 -20.53
CA THR A 273 -14.52 -1.08 -21.15
C THR A 273 -15.99 -0.87 -21.49
N LYS A 274 -16.61 0.17 -20.93
CA LYS A 274 -18.06 0.44 -20.96
C LYS A 274 -18.91 -0.72 -20.42
N LYS A 275 -18.37 -1.42 -19.42
CA LYS A 275 -18.98 -2.58 -18.79
C LYS A 275 -18.95 -2.44 -17.27
N THR A 276 -20.03 -2.86 -16.60
CA THR A 276 -20.00 -3.09 -15.16
C THR A 276 -19.03 -4.22 -14.82
N TRP A 277 -18.72 -4.40 -13.53
CA TRP A 277 -17.90 -5.52 -13.06
C TRP A 277 -18.45 -6.86 -13.56
N GLU A 278 -19.74 -7.12 -13.37
CA GLU A 278 -20.42 -8.36 -13.76
C GLU A 278 -20.32 -8.64 -15.27
N GLN A 279 -20.53 -7.60 -16.08
CA GLN A 279 -20.42 -7.70 -17.54
C GLN A 279 -18.99 -7.94 -18.00
N TRP A 280 -18.01 -7.34 -17.33
CA TRP A 280 -16.61 -7.50 -17.65
C TRP A 280 -16.11 -8.90 -17.23
N ILE A 281 -16.32 -9.27 -15.96
CA ILE A 281 -15.81 -10.52 -15.38
C ILE A 281 -16.39 -11.77 -16.05
N ALA A 282 -17.62 -11.69 -16.58
CA ALA A 282 -18.21 -12.76 -17.38
C ALA A 282 -17.31 -13.24 -18.53
N ASN A 283 -16.50 -12.35 -19.11
CA ASN A 283 -15.55 -12.67 -20.19
C ASN A 283 -14.25 -13.29 -19.69
N HIS A 284 -13.99 -13.28 -18.39
CA HIS A 284 -12.78 -13.80 -17.76
C HIS A 284 -13.04 -15.07 -16.95
N ILE A 285 -14.28 -15.46 -16.72
CA ILE A 285 -14.62 -16.76 -16.13
C ILE A 285 -14.45 -17.87 -17.17
N ASN A 286 -13.85 -18.99 -16.76
CA ASN A 286 -13.89 -20.24 -17.50
C ASN A 286 -15.19 -20.99 -17.18
N HIS A 287 -16.20 -20.81 -18.03
CA HIS A 287 -17.51 -21.45 -17.85
C HIS A 287 -17.52 -22.94 -18.22
N ASP A 288 -16.44 -23.44 -18.82
CA ASP A 288 -16.31 -24.85 -19.20
C ASP A 288 -15.59 -25.66 -18.10
N ASP A 289 -15.18 -25.00 -17.02
CA ASP A 289 -14.62 -25.65 -15.83
C ASP A 289 -15.67 -26.53 -15.13
N GLU A 290 -15.32 -27.78 -14.81
CA GLU A 290 -16.24 -28.76 -14.23
C GLU A 290 -16.85 -28.30 -12.90
N LEU A 291 -16.05 -27.62 -12.06
CA LEU A 291 -16.50 -27.12 -10.77
C LEU A 291 -17.43 -25.91 -10.97
N GLU A 292 -17.12 -25.02 -11.91
CA GLU A 292 -18.01 -23.91 -12.27
C GLU A 292 -19.39 -24.40 -12.75
N ILE A 293 -19.42 -25.42 -13.61
CA ILE A 293 -20.66 -26.05 -14.11
C ILE A 293 -21.43 -26.75 -12.97
N LYS A 294 -20.73 -27.39 -12.04
CA LYS A 294 -21.35 -28.03 -10.87
C LYS A 294 -22.04 -26.98 -9.98
N LEU A 295 -21.32 -25.93 -9.62
CA LEU A 295 -21.80 -24.91 -8.69
C LEU A 295 -22.90 -24.03 -9.31
N SER A 296 -22.88 -23.79 -10.63
CA SER A 296 -23.90 -22.95 -11.29
C SER A 296 -25.33 -23.50 -11.22
N LYS A 297 -25.47 -24.81 -10.97
CA LYS A 297 -26.76 -25.50 -10.85
C LYS A 297 -27.29 -25.54 -9.41
N MET A 298 -26.51 -25.09 -8.44
CA MET A 298 -26.87 -25.16 -7.01
C MET A 298 -27.79 -24.00 -6.62
N LYS A 299 -28.67 -24.29 -5.66
CA LYS A 299 -29.46 -23.26 -4.96
C LYS A 299 -28.59 -22.52 -3.94
N PRO A 300 -29.00 -21.32 -3.49
CA PRO A 300 -28.23 -20.56 -2.49
C PRO A 300 -27.88 -21.37 -1.24
N GLU A 301 -28.83 -22.13 -0.69
CA GLU A 301 -28.61 -22.95 0.51
C GLU A 301 -27.58 -24.06 0.28
N ASP A 302 -27.55 -24.61 -0.92
CA ASP A 302 -26.60 -25.67 -1.28
C ASP A 302 -25.18 -25.12 -1.45
N ILE A 303 -25.03 -23.87 -1.92
CA ILE A 303 -23.75 -23.16 -1.94
C ILE A 303 -23.25 -22.92 -0.51
N ILE A 304 -24.10 -22.49 0.42
CA ILE A 304 -23.74 -22.31 1.83
C ILE A 304 -23.29 -23.66 2.42
N LYS A 305 -24.04 -24.75 2.21
CA LYS A 305 -23.66 -26.09 2.71
C LYS A 305 -22.31 -26.55 2.15
N GLU A 306 -22.08 -26.38 0.85
CA GLU A 306 -20.82 -26.77 0.22
C GLU A 306 -19.65 -25.93 0.76
N HIS A 307 -19.87 -24.63 1.01
CA HIS A 307 -18.88 -23.75 1.65
C HIS A 307 -18.53 -24.22 3.07
N TYR A 308 -19.52 -24.51 3.92
CA TYR A 308 -19.26 -25.00 5.28
C TYR A 308 -18.58 -26.36 5.32
N LYS A 309 -18.96 -27.26 4.41
CA LYS A 309 -18.26 -28.55 4.25
C LYS A 309 -16.79 -28.33 3.89
N ALA A 310 -16.51 -27.35 3.02
CA ALA A 310 -15.16 -27.00 2.62
C ALA A 310 -14.37 -26.36 3.77
N LEU A 311 -14.97 -25.44 4.55
CA LEU A 311 -14.37 -24.88 5.76
C LEU A 311 -13.99 -25.98 6.76
N ASN A 312 -14.89 -26.93 7.03
CA ASN A 312 -14.61 -28.01 7.97
C ASN A 312 -13.48 -28.95 7.50
N ASN A 313 -13.35 -29.13 6.19
CA ASN A 313 -12.33 -29.98 5.58
C ASN A 313 -11.04 -29.23 5.20
N ASN A 314 -10.98 -27.92 5.44
CA ASN A 314 -9.93 -27.02 4.97
C ASN A 314 -9.67 -27.11 3.45
N ASP A 315 -10.74 -27.30 2.66
CA ASP A 315 -10.70 -27.38 1.20
C ASP A 315 -10.73 -25.97 0.59
N ILE A 316 -9.54 -25.36 0.51
CA ILE A 316 -9.36 -23.99 0.00
C ILE A 316 -9.95 -23.82 -1.40
N LYS A 317 -9.82 -24.83 -2.27
CA LYS A 317 -10.34 -24.75 -3.64
C LYS A 317 -11.85 -24.53 -3.64
N ILE A 318 -12.60 -25.29 -2.84
CA ILE A 318 -14.05 -25.14 -2.76
C ILE A 318 -14.46 -23.88 -2.01
N ILE A 319 -13.72 -23.48 -0.96
CA ILE A 319 -13.92 -22.20 -0.27
C ILE A 319 -13.84 -21.04 -1.27
N LEU A 320 -12.79 -20.99 -2.09
CA LEU A 320 -12.63 -19.94 -3.10
C LEU A 320 -13.69 -20.05 -4.22
N ALA A 321 -14.10 -21.26 -4.60
CA ALA A 321 -15.07 -21.45 -5.68
C ALA A 321 -16.49 -21.00 -5.34
N THR A 322 -16.86 -21.01 -4.05
CA THR A 322 -18.22 -20.73 -3.55
C THR A 322 -18.50 -19.25 -3.31
N ILE A 323 -17.50 -18.38 -3.43
CA ILE A 323 -17.64 -16.93 -3.29
C ILE A 323 -17.55 -16.20 -4.65
N THR A 324 -18.01 -14.94 -4.69
CA THR A 324 -17.93 -14.10 -5.90
C THR A 324 -16.48 -13.75 -6.26
N ARG A 325 -16.21 -13.50 -7.54
CA ARG A 325 -14.88 -13.09 -8.01
C ARG A 325 -14.50 -11.70 -7.50
N GLU A 326 -15.49 -10.82 -7.38
CA GLU A 326 -15.35 -9.53 -6.70
C GLU A 326 -14.78 -9.72 -5.29
N ASN A 327 -15.44 -10.55 -4.48
CA ASN A 327 -15.03 -10.79 -3.10
C ASN A 327 -13.69 -11.54 -3.02
N LEU A 328 -13.43 -12.48 -3.94
CA LEU A 328 -12.12 -13.15 -4.05
C LEU A 328 -10.98 -12.15 -4.18
N CYS A 329 -11.17 -11.08 -4.98
CA CYS A 329 -10.10 -10.12 -5.23
C CYS A 329 -9.64 -9.41 -3.95
N HIS A 330 -10.45 -9.34 -2.89
CA HIS A 330 -10.01 -8.77 -1.62
C HIS A 330 -8.86 -9.56 -0.98
N TYR A 331 -8.75 -10.87 -1.21
CA TYR A 331 -7.61 -11.64 -0.71
C TYR A 331 -6.28 -11.16 -1.30
N LEU A 332 -6.28 -10.57 -2.50
CA LEU A 332 -5.07 -10.08 -3.15
C LEU A 332 -4.39 -8.95 -2.37
N THR A 333 -5.14 -8.13 -1.63
CA THR A 333 -4.59 -6.91 -1.01
C THR A 333 -4.93 -6.77 0.48
N SER A 334 -5.79 -7.64 1.02
CA SER A 334 -6.10 -7.65 2.45
C SER A 334 -4.84 -7.84 3.29
N ASN A 335 -4.55 -6.84 4.13
CA ASN A 335 -3.36 -6.80 4.99
C ASN A 335 -2.02 -7.01 4.26
N MET A 336 -1.98 -6.82 2.94
CA MET A 336 -0.77 -6.99 2.13
C MET A 336 0.33 -6.01 2.54
N ASP A 337 1.60 -6.43 2.45
CA ASP A 337 2.75 -5.53 2.53
C ASP A 337 2.81 -4.63 1.28
N ASN A 338 2.80 -3.31 1.48
CA ASN A 338 2.83 -2.31 0.41
C ASN A 338 4.10 -2.32 -0.45
N HIS A 339 5.10 -3.17 -0.16
CA HIS A 339 6.23 -3.42 -1.07
C HIS A 339 5.91 -4.41 -2.19
N TYR A 340 4.76 -5.09 -2.14
CA TYR A 340 4.35 -6.09 -3.13
C TYR A 340 3.11 -5.65 -3.91
N LEU A 341 2.87 -6.33 -5.04
CA LEU A 341 1.70 -6.09 -5.89
C LEU A 341 0.43 -6.70 -5.29
N ILE A 342 0.51 -7.96 -4.87
CA ILE A 342 -0.57 -8.78 -4.33
C ILE A 342 0.00 -9.79 -3.33
N ASN A 343 -0.82 -10.24 -2.38
CA ASN A 343 -0.55 -11.41 -1.55
C ASN A 343 -0.47 -12.67 -2.40
N LYS A 344 0.30 -13.64 -1.93
CA LYS A 344 0.29 -15.01 -2.47
C LYS A 344 -0.80 -15.82 -1.80
N GLU A 345 -1.34 -16.81 -2.51
CA GLU A 345 -2.39 -17.69 -1.97
C GLU A 345 -2.00 -18.25 -0.58
N LYS A 346 -0.79 -18.79 -0.45
CA LYS A 346 -0.26 -19.35 0.81
C LYS A 346 -0.24 -18.38 2.00
N GLU A 347 -0.26 -17.07 1.75
CA GLU A 347 -0.26 -16.01 2.78
C GLU A 347 -1.68 -15.69 3.27
N THR A 348 -2.71 -16.09 2.51
CA THR A 348 -4.11 -15.72 2.76
C THR A 348 -5.04 -16.92 2.86
N SER A 349 -4.61 -18.10 2.42
CA SER A 349 -5.42 -19.31 2.38
C SER A 349 -5.54 -20.03 3.72
N LYS A 350 -4.75 -19.66 4.74
CA LYS A 350 -4.82 -20.32 6.05
C LYS A 350 -6.03 -19.81 6.83
N THR A 351 -6.99 -20.70 7.06
CA THR A 351 -8.08 -20.45 8.01
C THR A 351 -7.63 -20.77 9.42
N ASN A 352 -8.10 -19.99 10.40
CA ASN A 352 -7.94 -20.33 11.82
C ASN A 352 -8.96 -21.39 12.30
N ILE A 353 -9.84 -21.84 11.41
CA ILE A 353 -10.91 -22.81 11.70
C ILE A 353 -10.32 -24.21 11.79
N LYS A 354 -10.49 -24.85 12.95
CA LYS A 354 -10.12 -26.26 13.20
C LYS A 354 -11.23 -27.21 12.79
N SER A 355 -12.49 -26.84 13.06
CA SER A 355 -13.68 -27.55 12.58
C SER A 355 -14.87 -26.59 12.62
N VAL A 356 -15.86 -26.84 11.78
CA VAL A 356 -17.13 -26.12 11.83
C VAL A 356 -18.29 -27.07 11.58
N LYS A 357 -19.32 -26.97 12.39
CA LYS A 357 -20.56 -27.71 12.20
C LYS A 357 -21.67 -26.74 11.86
N LEU A 358 -22.19 -26.84 10.63
CA LEU A 358 -23.39 -26.12 10.22
C LEU A 358 -24.61 -26.67 10.97
N LEU A 359 -25.34 -25.80 11.66
CA LEU A 359 -26.51 -26.18 12.47
C LEU A 359 -27.82 -25.80 11.79
N GLU A 360 -27.93 -24.56 11.31
CA GLU A 360 -29.17 -24.05 10.69
C GLU A 360 -28.85 -23.07 9.55
N ILE A 361 -29.71 -23.07 8.52
CA ILE A 361 -29.74 -22.05 7.46
C ILE A 361 -31.16 -21.53 7.38
N LYS A 362 -31.34 -20.24 7.60
CA LYS A 362 -32.65 -19.58 7.61
C LYS A 362 -32.65 -18.38 6.68
N ARG A 363 -33.55 -18.39 5.68
CA ARG A 363 -33.75 -17.25 4.79
C ARG A 363 -34.31 -16.07 5.61
N ILE A 364 -33.70 -14.90 5.44
CA ILE A 364 -34.19 -13.65 6.02
C ILE A 364 -34.39 -12.61 4.92
N HIS A 365 -35.19 -11.59 5.20
CA HIS A 365 -35.46 -10.49 4.27
C HIS A 365 -35.13 -9.17 4.96
N PRO A 366 -33.84 -8.77 4.98
CA PRO A 366 -33.45 -7.50 5.57
C PRO A 366 -34.06 -6.34 4.77
N SER A 367 -34.33 -5.22 5.43
CA SER A 367 -35.01 -4.06 4.81
C SER A 367 -34.20 -3.43 3.68
N ASP A 368 -32.89 -3.66 3.67
CA ASP A 368 -31.91 -3.18 2.69
C ASP A 368 -31.45 -4.27 1.70
N GLU A 369 -32.19 -5.40 1.59
CA GLU A 369 -31.93 -6.43 0.59
C GLU A 369 -31.97 -5.84 -0.84
N LYS A 370 -30.89 -6.00 -1.59
CA LYS A 370 -30.79 -5.50 -2.96
C LYS A 370 -31.47 -6.46 -3.93
N GLU A 371 -31.99 -5.91 -5.03
CA GLU A 371 -32.52 -6.72 -6.12
C GLU A 371 -31.46 -7.68 -6.67
N GLY A 372 -31.81 -8.96 -6.79
CA GLY A 372 -30.91 -10.02 -7.25
C GLY A 372 -30.01 -10.62 -6.17
N GLU A 373 -30.10 -10.15 -4.92
CA GLU A 373 -29.40 -10.71 -3.77
C GLU A 373 -30.34 -11.50 -2.84
N VAL A 374 -29.77 -12.47 -2.13
CA VAL A 374 -30.46 -13.24 -1.09
C VAL A 374 -29.59 -13.36 0.16
N THR A 375 -30.09 -12.90 1.30
CA THR A 375 -29.49 -13.05 2.63
C THR A 375 -30.04 -14.24 3.44
N TYR A 376 -29.15 -14.98 4.09
CA TYR A 376 -29.46 -16.04 5.04
C TYR A 376 -28.79 -15.78 6.39
N GLU A 377 -29.51 -16.04 7.47
CA GLU A 377 -28.93 -16.25 8.80
C GLU A 377 -28.46 -17.70 8.88
N VAL A 378 -27.20 -17.91 9.21
CA VAL A 378 -26.58 -19.23 9.29
C VAL A 378 -26.06 -19.41 10.71
N THR A 379 -26.55 -20.44 11.38
CA THR A 379 -26.10 -20.83 12.72
C THR A 379 -25.11 -21.98 12.61
N ASP A 380 -24.00 -21.86 13.32
CA ASP A 380 -22.86 -22.75 13.21
C ASP A 380 -22.18 -22.94 14.58
N ASP A 381 -21.40 -24.01 14.72
CA ASP A 381 -20.57 -24.30 15.89
C ASP A 381 -19.11 -24.38 15.43
N PHE A 382 -18.33 -23.34 15.75
CA PHE A 382 -16.93 -23.22 15.37
C PHE A 382 -16.00 -23.74 16.46
N LYS A 383 -14.91 -24.36 16.02
CA LYS A 383 -13.71 -24.56 16.83
C LYS A 383 -12.52 -23.94 16.11
N GLN A 384 -11.74 -23.13 16.81
CA GLN A 384 -10.58 -22.46 16.25
C GLN A 384 -9.28 -23.16 16.67
N HIS A 385 -8.20 -22.91 15.94
CA HIS A 385 -6.85 -23.26 16.40
C HIS A 385 -6.38 -22.32 17.50
N GLU A 386 -6.63 -21.01 17.33
CA GLU A 386 -6.30 -19.96 18.29
C GLU A 386 -7.51 -19.06 18.54
N GLN A 387 -7.83 -18.76 19.80
CA GLN A 387 -8.90 -17.80 20.13
C GLN A 387 -8.34 -16.38 20.06
N ILE A 388 -8.54 -15.71 18.92
CA ILE A 388 -8.04 -14.33 18.68
C ILE A 388 -9.19 -13.32 18.66
N VAL A 389 -10.22 -13.59 17.83
CA VAL A 389 -11.35 -12.67 17.58
C VAL A 389 -12.71 -13.38 17.72
N VAL A 390 -12.75 -14.69 17.47
CA VAL A 390 -13.95 -15.53 17.56
C VAL A 390 -13.66 -16.64 18.57
N GLU A 391 -14.55 -16.80 19.54
CA GLU A 391 -14.50 -17.86 20.54
C GLU A 391 -15.04 -19.18 19.98
N ASP A 392 -14.67 -20.30 20.61
CA ASP A 392 -15.29 -21.59 20.29
C ASP A 392 -16.76 -21.58 20.70
N GLY A 393 -17.61 -22.26 19.93
CA GLY A 393 -19.02 -22.48 20.29
C GLY A 393 -19.99 -22.04 19.20
N ILE A 394 -21.26 -21.94 19.61
CA ILE A 394 -22.37 -21.65 18.73
C ILE A 394 -22.48 -20.16 18.49
N ASP A 395 -22.54 -19.79 17.22
CA ASP A 395 -22.73 -18.41 16.78
C ASP A 395 -23.66 -18.37 15.56
N PHE A 396 -24.01 -17.17 15.12
CA PHE A 396 -24.67 -16.96 13.84
C PHE A 396 -23.97 -15.89 13.01
N ASN A 397 -24.07 -16.05 11.70
CA ASN A 397 -23.50 -15.15 10.70
C ASN A 397 -24.53 -14.91 9.58
N PHE A 398 -24.53 -13.72 9.01
CA PHE A 398 -25.31 -13.39 7.83
C PHE A 398 -24.49 -13.65 6.57
N TYR A 399 -25.10 -14.37 5.63
CA TYR A 399 -24.55 -14.69 4.32
C TYR A 399 -25.42 -14.08 3.24
N THR A 400 -24.86 -13.15 2.47
CA THR A 400 -25.50 -12.62 1.28
C THR A 400 -24.94 -13.33 0.05
N LEU A 401 -25.83 -13.81 -0.82
CA LEU A 401 -25.48 -14.44 -2.08
C LEU A 401 -26.07 -13.66 -3.25
N LYS A 402 -25.33 -13.62 -4.35
CA LYS A 402 -25.79 -13.06 -5.63
C LYS A 402 -25.39 -13.98 -6.78
N LYS A 403 -26.09 -13.84 -7.91
CA LYS A 403 -25.58 -14.34 -9.19
C LYS A 403 -24.71 -13.26 -9.83
N GLU A 404 -23.43 -13.23 -9.48
CA GLU A 404 -22.47 -12.25 -10.04
C GLU A 404 -22.46 -12.28 -11.57
N VAL A 405 -22.60 -13.49 -12.15
CA VAL A 405 -22.90 -13.68 -13.57
C VAL A 405 -23.97 -14.75 -13.64
N GLU A 406 -25.05 -14.52 -14.41
CA GLU A 406 -26.19 -15.45 -14.47
C GLU A 406 -25.75 -16.90 -14.80
N LYS A 407 -24.79 -17.06 -15.73
CA LYS A 407 -24.24 -18.37 -16.13
C LYS A 407 -23.45 -19.07 -15.01
N SER A 408 -22.93 -18.33 -14.04
CA SER A 408 -22.16 -18.85 -12.90
C SER A 408 -23.04 -19.32 -11.74
N GLY A 409 -24.33 -18.97 -11.73
CA GLY A 409 -25.25 -19.27 -10.63
C GLY A 409 -24.89 -18.51 -9.35
N TRP A 410 -25.38 -19.01 -8.21
CA TRP A 410 -25.26 -18.33 -6.91
C TRP A 410 -23.85 -18.44 -6.32
N ARG A 411 -23.35 -17.33 -5.76
CA ARG A 411 -22.10 -17.27 -5.00
C ARG A 411 -22.24 -16.36 -3.79
N ILE A 412 -21.48 -16.64 -2.74
CA ILE A 412 -21.42 -15.82 -1.52
C ILE A 412 -20.67 -14.53 -1.84
N THR A 413 -21.32 -13.38 -1.64
CA THR A 413 -20.73 -12.06 -1.87
C THR A 413 -20.32 -11.37 -0.58
N GLN A 414 -20.99 -11.68 0.53
CA GLN A 414 -20.70 -11.10 1.83
C GLN A 414 -20.96 -12.11 2.94
N MET A 415 -20.09 -12.07 3.95
CA MET A 415 -20.20 -12.81 5.20
C MET A 415 -19.93 -11.82 6.32
N GLY A 416 -20.81 -11.76 7.33
CA GLY A 416 -20.64 -10.83 8.44
C GLY A 416 -21.60 -11.10 9.58
N LYS A 417 -21.34 -10.45 10.71
CA LYS A 417 -22.25 -10.42 11.86
C LYS A 417 -23.17 -9.21 11.80
#